data_AF-A0A370E265-F1
#
_entry.id   AF-A0A370E265-F1
#
_cell.length_a   1.000
_cell.length_b   1.000
_cell.length_c   1.000
_cell.angle_alpha   90.00
_cell.angle_beta   90.00
_cell.angle_gamma   90.00
#
_symmetry.space_group_name_H-M   'P 1'
#
loop_
_entity.id
_entity.type
_entity.pdbx_description
1 polymer ?
#
loop_
_entity_poly.entity_id
_entity_poly.type
_entity_poly.pdbx_seq_one_letter_code
_entity_poly.pdbx_strand_id
1 'polypeptide(L)'
;MVDHVKQATPVILEPIVNISITTPGAFMGDLSGDLSGKRGHISGTDSGRNNQIIIKGEVPLAELQSYGTELQAITGGEGNYSIEFSHYEAVPANIQQQLKQESKSNSDH
;
A
#
# COMPACT_ATOMS: atom_id res chain seq x y z
N MET A 1 0.47 -18.28 -40.89
CA MET A 1 1.15 -18.04 -39.60
C MET A 1 0.07 -17.58 -38.63
N VAL A 2 -0.58 -18.56 -38.01
CA VAL A 2 -1.88 -18.43 -37.34
C VAL A 2 -1.68 -17.75 -35.97
N ASP A 3 -2.66 -16.96 -35.58
CA ASP A 3 -2.81 -16.15 -34.38
C ASP A 3 -2.22 -16.74 -33.07
N HIS A 4 -1.18 -16.12 -32.51
CA HIS A 4 -0.70 -16.41 -31.14
C HIS A 4 -0.77 -15.19 -30.19
N VAL A 5 -1.38 -14.07 -30.61
CA VAL A 5 -1.41 -12.82 -29.81
C VAL A 5 -2.68 -12.72 -28.94
N LYS A 6 -3.64 -13.66 -29.03
CA LYS A 6 -4.97 -13.54 -28.37
C LYS A 6 -5.13 -14.24 -27.02
N GLN A 7 -4.06 -14.76 -26.41
CA GLN A 7 -4.15 -15.47 -25.11
C GLN A 7 -3.40 -14.80 -23.95
N ALA A 8 -2.80 -13.62 -24.17
CA ALA A 8 -2.28 -12.84 -23.06
C ALA A 8 -3.46 -12.10 -22.41
N THR A 9 -3.98 -12.63 -21.31
CA THR A 9 -4.93 -11.86 -20.48
C THR A 9 -4.18 -10.63 -19.97
N PRO A 10 -4.54 -9.40 -20.36
CA PRO A 10 -3.83 -8.21 -19.90
C PRO A 10 -4.02 -8.10 -18.39
N VAL A 11 -2.93 -8.24 -17.65
CA VAL A 11 -2.90 -8.10 -16.19
C VAL A 11 -2.43 -6.69 -15.88
N ILE A 12 -3.21 -5.96 -15.09
CA ILE A 12 -2.77 -4.66 -14.57
C ILE A 12 -1.75 -4.94 -13.46
N LEU A 13 -0.60 -4.29 -13.54
CA LEU A 13 0.44 -4.35 -12.52
C LEU A 13 0.38 -3.09 -11.67
N GLU A 14 0.50 -3.23 -10.36
CA GLU A 14 0.64 -2.12 -9.42
C GLU A 14 2.01 -2.16 -8.73
N PRO A 15 2.63 -0.99 -8.46
CA PRO A 15 3.87 -0.94 -7.71
C PRO A 15 3.60 -1.17 -6.23
N ILE A 16 4.24 -2.19 -5.68
CA ILE A 16 4.29 -2.50 -4.26
C ILE A 16 5.53 -1.86 -3.66
N VAL A 17 5.36 -1.27 -2.48
CA VAL A 17 6.43 -0.61 -1.74
C VAL A 17 6.58 -1.21 -0.35
N ASN A 18 7.82 -1.30 0.10
CA ASN A 18 8.15 -1.57 1.48
C ASN A 18 7.90 -0.30 2.29
N ILE A 19 7.08 -0.38 3.32
CA ILE A 19 6.82 0.71 4.26
C ILE A 19 7.40 0.35 5.64
N SER A 20 8.09 1.31 6.24
CA SER A 20 8.57 1.21 7.63
C SER A 20 8.09 2.43 8.41
N ILE A 21 7.25 2.20 9.43
CA ILE A 21 6.64 3.24 10.27
C ILE A 21 7.25 3.18 11.65
N THR A 22 7.79 4.29 12.13
CA THR A 22 8.36 4.44 13.46
C THR A 22 7.46 5.35 14.30
N THR A 23 6.97 4.85 15.43
CA THR A 23 6.03 5.57 16.30
C THR A 23 6.17 5.10 17.75
N PRO A 24 5.70 5.84 18.77
CA PRO A 24 5.54 5.29 20.11
C PRO A 24 4.64 4.04 20.12
N GLY A 25 4.96 3.06 20.97
CA GLY A 25 4.21 1.79 21.02
C GLY A 25 2.72 1.91 21.35
N ALA A 26 2.27 3.06 21.88
CA ALA A 26 0.86 3.34 22.14
C ALA A 26 -0.02 3.31 20.87
N PHE A 27 0.55 3.67 19.70
CA PHE A 27 -0.19 3.76 18.43
C PHE A 27 -0.07 2.50 17.57
N MET A 28 0.65 1.47 18.03
CA MET A 28 0.94 0.28 17.24
C MET A 28 -0.32 -0.42 16.74
N GLY A 29 -1.35 -0.53 17.58
CA GLY A 29 -2.61 -1.19 17.24
C GLY A 29 -3.36 -0.47 16.13
N ASP A 30 -3.52 0.84 16.26
CA ASP A 30 -4.24 1.67 15.29
C ASP A 30 -3.53 1.67 13.93
N LEU A 31 -2.20 1.78 13.92
CA LEU A 31 -1.41 1.75 12.68
C LEU A 31 -1.41 0.38 12.01
N SER A 32 -1.44 -0.70 12.79
CA SER A 32 -1.56 -2.06 12.24
C SER A 32 -2.93 -2.25 11.59
N GLY A 33 -3.99 -1.70 12.18
CA GLY A 33 -5.33 -1.71 11.61
C GLY A 33 -5.44 -0.87 10.33
N ASP A 34 -4.86 0.33 10.33
CA ASP A 34 -4.81 1.21 9.16
C ASP A 34 -4.10 0.57 7.96
N LEU A 35 -2.89 0.01 8.18
CA LEU A 35 -2.17 -0.73 7.14
C LEU A 35 -2.97 -1.90 6.59
N SER A 36 -3.64 -2.66 7.47
CA SER A 36 -4.48 -3.79 7.06
C SER A 36 -5.68 -3.33 6.20
N GLY A 37 -6.25 -2.17 6.49
CA GLY A 37 -7.31 -1.55 5.69
C GLY A 37 -6.83 -1.12 4.30
N LYS A 38 -5.57 -0.68 4.20
CA LYS A 38 -4.91 -0.22 2.96
C LYS A 38 -4.29 -1.35 2.15
N ARG A 39 -4.85 -2.56 2.24
CA ARG A 39 -4.35 -3.77 1.57
C ARG A 39 -2.87 -4.07 1.90
N GLY A 40 -2.40 -3.58 3.05
CA GLY A 40 -1.03 -3.77 3.49
C GLY A 40 -0.82 -5.13 4.12
N HIS A 41 0.35 -5.70 3.85
CA HIS A 41 0.84 -6.90 4.50
C HIS A 41 1.91 -6.53 5.51
N ILE A 42 1.65 -6.78 6.80
CA ILE A 42 2.64 -6.53 7.86
C ILE A 42 3.62 -7.71 7.90
N SER A 43 4.88 -7.43 7.55
CA SER A 43 5.97 -8.41 7.56
C SER A 43 6.54 -8.62 8.97
N GLY A 44 6.42 -7.61 9.84
CA GLY A 44 6.82 -7.73 11.23
C GLY A 44 6.90 -6.41 11.98
N THR A 45 7.31 -6.50 13.23
CA THR A 45 7.43 -5.37 14.14
C THR A 45 8.76 -5.45 14.88
N ASP A 46 9.46 -4.33 15.00
CA ASP A 46 10.77 -4.23 15.62
C ASP A 46 10.75 -3.18 16.75
N SER A 47 11.67 -3.32 17.70
CA SER A 47 11.80 -2.42 18.84
C SER A 47 12.80 -1.33 18.51
N GLY A 48 12.33 -0.09 18.40
CA GLY A 48 13.17 1.09 18.20
C GLY A 48 13.84 1.58 19.49
N ARG A 49 14.61 2.66 19.38
CA ARG A 49 15.15 3.37 20.55
C ARG A 49 14.02 4.15 21.24
N ASN A 50 14.21 4.50 22.52
CA ASN A 50 13.29 5.36 23.28
C ASN A 50 11.84 4.85 23.30
N ASN A 51 11.63 3.53 23.44
CA ASN A 51 10.30 2.92 23.49
C ASN A 51 9.46 3.13 22.20
N GLN A 52 10.13 3.44 21.09
CA GLN A 52 9.51 3.43 19.77
C GLN A 52 9.36 2.00 19.25
N ILE A 53 8.38 1.82 18.39
CA ILE A 53 8.13 0.60 17.65
C ILE A 53 8.25 0.90 16.17
N ILE A 54 8.83 -0.02 15.42
CA ILE A 54 8.98 0.05 13.97
C ILE A 54 8.09 -1.03 13.35
N ILE A 55 7.03 -0.63 12.65
CA ILE A 55 6.16 -1.54 11.91
C ILE A 55 6.69 -1.62 10.48
N LYS A 56 6.95 -2.84 9.99
CA LYS A 56 7.44 -3.09 8.63
C LYS A 56 6.41 -3.88 7.85
N GLY A 57 6.18 -3.51 6.60
CA GLY A 57 5.26 -4.20 5.72
C GLY A 57 5.39 -3.81 4.27
N GLU A 58 4.54 -4.41 3.44
CA GLU A 58 4.37 -4.08 2.04
C GLU A 58 2.98 -3.52 1.81
N VAL A 59 2.88 -2.45 1.01
CA VAL A 59 1.62 -1.81 0.65
C VAL A 59 1.65 -1.41 -0.82
N PRO A 60 0.52 -1.47 -1.55
CA PRO A 60 0.42 -0.86 -2.87
C PRO A 60 0.57 0.66 -2.80
N LEU A 61 1.43 1.24 -3.64
CA LEU A 61 1.67 2.69 -3.64
C LEU A 61 0.38 3.53 -3.85
N ALA A 62 -0.61 2.97 -4.56
CA ALA A 62 -1.90 3.61 -4.79
C ALA A 62 -2.64 3.95 -3.48
N GLU A 63 -2.42 3.18 -2.42
CA GLU A 63 -3.09 3.35 -1.11
C GLU A 63 -2.39 4.39 -0.22
N LEU A 64 -1.21 4.89 -0.63
CA LEU A 64 -0.35 5.75 0.19
C LEU A 64 -0.38 7.24 -0.20
N GLN A 65 -1.21 7.66 -1.17
CA GLN A 65 -1.21 9.04 -1.67
C GLN A 65 -1.39 10.11 -0.59
N SER A 66 -2.15 9.82 0.47
CA SER A 66 -2.41 10.73 1.61
C SER A 66 -1.85 10.23 2.93
N TYR A 67 -0.95 9.24 2.90
CA TYR A 67 -0.50 8.53 4.09
C TYR A 67 0.18 9.42 5.12
N GLY A 68 0.94 10.43 4.69
CA GLY A 68 1.62 11.35 5.60
C GLY A 68 0.65 12.11 6.52
N THR A 69 -0.49 12.57 5.97
CA THR A 69 -1.51 13.28 6.74
C THR A 69 -2.28 12.33 7.67
N GLU A 70 -2.61 11.13 7.18
CA GLU A 70 -3.31 10.10 7.96
C GLU A 70 -2.46 9.63 9.14
N LEU A 71 -1.17 9.38 8.92
CA LEU A 71 -0.21 9.01 9.97
C LEU A 71 -0.16 10.08 11.06
N GLN A 72 -0.09 11.36 10.68
CA GLN A 72 -0.10 12.47 11.63
C GLN A 72 -1.41 12.52 12.42
N ALA A 73 -2.55 12.26 11.79
CA ALA A 73 -3.85 12.23 12.45
C ALA A 73 -3.96 11.10 13.48
N ILE A 74 -3.42 9.91 13.17
CA ILE A 74 -3.43 8.75 14.07
C ILE A 74 -2.46 8.95 15.25
N THR A 75 -1.25 9.44 14.97
CA THR A 75 -0.17 9.52 15.95
C THR A 75 -0.08 10.86 16.69
N GLY A 76 -0.99 11.80 16.40
CA GLY A 76 -0.91 13.17 16.93
C GLY A 76 0.35 13.93 16.47
N GLY A 77 0.96 13.50 15.36
CA GLY A 77 2.20 14.08 14.81
C GLY A 77 3.50 13.42 15.28
N GLU A 78 3.45 12.35 16.07
CA GLU A 78 4.66 11.68 16.62
C GLU A 78 5.15 10.48 15.78
N GLY A 79 4.48 10.15 14.67
CA GLY A 79 4.86 9.09 13.74
C GLY A 79 5.73 9.56 12.58
N ASN A 80 6.70 8.73 12.19
CA ASN A 80 7.47 8.89 10.96
C ASN A 80 7.34 7.64 10.10
N TYR A 81 7.41 7.79 8.78
CA TYR A 81 7.39 6.66 7.86
C TYR A 81 8.46 6.80 6.78
N SER A 82 8.86 5.67 6.23
CA SER A 82 9.74 5.58 5.07
C SER A 82 9.17 4.56 4.09
N ILE A 83 9.35 4.85 2.81
CA ILE A 83 8.85 4.03 1.71
C ILE A 83 10.01 3.72 0.77
N GLU A 84 10.14 2.47 0.37
CA GLU A 84 11.09 2.01 -0.62
C GLU A 84 10.39 1.12 -1.66
N PHE A 85 10.71 1.29 -2.94
CA PHE A 85 10.13 0.43 -3.99
C PHE A 85 10.54 -1.04 -3.77
N SER A 86 9.56 -1.94 -3.77
CA SER A 86 9.79 -3.39 -3.65
C SER A 86 9.77 -4.04 -5.03
N HIS A 87 8.59 -4.14 -5.64
CA HIS A 87 8.39 -4.81 -6.92
C HIS A 87 7.04 -4.42 -7.54
N TYR A 88 6.71 -4.97 -8.71
CA TYR A 88 5.37 -4.88 -9.29
C TYR A 88 4.62 -6.18 -9.02
N GLU A 89 3.37 -6.07 -8.57
CA GLU A 89 2.48 -7.21 -8.35
C GLU A 89 1.25 -7.10 -9.25
N ALA A 90 0.67 -8.24 -9.61
CA ALA A 90 -0.59 -8.28 -10.35
C ALA A 90 -1.73 -7.80 -9.44
N VAL A 91 -2.47 -6.80 -9.93
CA VAL A 91 -3.64 -6.28 -9.21
C VAL A 91 -4.63 -7.42 -8.97
N PRO A 92 -5.13 -7.63 -7.75
CA PRO A 92 -6.13 -8.64 -7.45
C PRO A 92 -7.37 -8.53 -8.37
N ALA A 93 -7.92 -9.67 -8.81
CA ALA A 93 -8.97 -9.71 -9.83
C ALA A 93 -10.25 -8.93 -9.45
N ASN A 94 -10.55 -8.82 -8.16
CA ASN A 94 -11.64 -8.00 -7.61
C ASN A 94 -11.42 -6.49 -7.83
N ILE A 95 -10.18 -6.01 -7.69
CA ILE A 95 -9.82 -4.61 -7.92
C ILE A 95 -9.72 -4.30 -9.43
N GLN A 96 -9.24 -5.25 -10.23
CA GLN A 96 -9.18 -5.08 -11.70
C GLN A 96 -10.54 -4.77 -12.34
N GLN A 97 -11.63 -5.31 -11.77
CA GLN A 97 -12.98 -5.03 -12.25
C GLN A 97 -13.43 -3.59 -11.95
N GLN A 98 -13.05 -3.04 -10.79
CA GLN A 98 -13.34 -1.66 -10.42
C GLN A 98 -12.52 -0.66 -11.27
N LEU A 99 -11.22 -0.89 -11.44
CA LEU A 99 -10.36 -0.02 -12.25
C LEU A 99 -10.78 0.06 -13.72
N LYS A 100 -11.33 -1.04 -14.29
CA LYS A 100 -11.89 -1.05 -15.65
C LYS A 100 -13.13 -0.15 -15.80
N GLN A 101 -13.83 0.14 -14.71
CA GLN A 101 -14.96 1.07 -14.72
C GLN A 101 -14.47 2.52 -14.62
N GLU A 102 -13.51 2.81 -13.75
CA GLU A 102 -12.94 4.16 -13.60
C GLU A 102 -12.19 4.62 -14.86
N SER A 103 -11.46 3.72 -15.52
CA SER A 103 -10.73 4.04 -16.76
C SER A 103 -11.64 4.42 -17.94
N LYS A 104 -12.93 4.03 -17.92
CA LYS A 104 -13.90 4.45 -18.93
C LYS A 104 -14.48 5.84 -18.69
N SER A 105 -14.38 6.35 -17.46
CA SER A 105 -14.92 7.68 -17.14
C SER A 105 -13.95 8.82 -17.50
N ASN A 106 -12.66 8.51 -17.72
CA ASN A 106 -11.64 9.52 -18.02
C ASN A 106 -11.34 9.68 -19.53
N SER A 107 -12.09 9.01 -20.40
CA SER A 107 -11.99 9.14 -21.87
C SER A 107 -13.12 9.96 -22.51
N ASP A 108 -14.05 10.50 -21.70
CA ASP A 108 -15.23 11.25 -22.17
C ASP A 108 -15.17 12.75 -21.79
N HIS A 109 -13.99 13.36 -21.71
CA HIS A 109 -13.84 14.83 -21.69
C HIS A 109 -12.88 15.29 -22.79
#